data_AF-A0A8J8AVS0-F1
#
_entry.id   AF-A0A8J8AVS0-F1
#
_cell.length_a   1.000
_cell.length_b   1.000
_cell.length_c   1.000
_cell.angle_alpha   90.00
_cell.angle_beta   90.00
_cell.angle_gamma   90.00
#
_symmetry.space_group_name_H-M   'P 1'
#
loop_
_entity.id
_entity.type
_entity.pdbx_description
1 polymer ?
#
loop_
_entity_poly.entity_id
_entity_poly.type
_entity_poly.pdbx_seq_one_letter_code
_entity_poly.pdbx_strand_id
1 'polypeptide(L)'
;MRVSGQNRRFLFLQGPHGPFFNRLGRLLRAAGAEVWRVGFNRGDRAFWTSGENYIPYRGAVADWPAAFATLIEAKGITDIVLYGDTRPIHASAVQAAKAAGLTVHVFEEGYLRPYWVTYERGGSNGHSRLMTQTVAEMQTALARLDMDLPDAPARWGDMRQHMFWGALYHWFVLSGFWDYRNFKPHRALTVRQEFWLYCKRLVLMPLHKAERAVATFRIKHGGFPYHLVLLQLEHDASFQMHSPFKTMSEFLTVVMEGFARGAAPHHHIVFKAHPLEDGRVPVAHEIKRLAKLH
;
A
#
# COMPACT_ATOMS: atom_id res chain seq x y z
N MET A 1 24.59 27.53 7.04
CA MET A 1 23.54 26.64 6.50
C MET A 1 22.34 26.75 7.44
N ARG A 2 21.18 27.25 7.01
CA ARG A 2 19.99 27.26 7.89
C ARG A 2 19.50 25.83 8.02
N VAL A 3 19.58 25.29 9.23
CA VAL A 3 19.23 23.92 9.55
C VAL A 3 17.73 23.90 9.88
N SER A 4 16.90 23.31 9.03
CA SER A 4 15.44 23.40 9.13
C SER A 4 14.82 22.40 10.14
N GLY A 5 15.60 21.43 10.62
CA GLY A 5 15.13 20.37 11.53
C GLY A 5 15.40 20.61 13.01
N GLN A 6 15.89 21.79 13.41
CA GLN A 6 16.21 22.07 14.81
C GLN A 6 14.95 21.94 15.68
N ASN A 7 15.09 21.29 16.85
CA ASN A 7 13.98 20.93 17.76
C ASN A 7 12.94 19.95 17.19
N ARG A 8 13.23 19.26 16.07
CA ARG A 8 12.38 18.18 15.56
C ARG A 8 12.93 16.82 15.95
N ARG A 9 12.03 15.94 16.36
CA ARG A 9 12.28 14.62 16.91
C ARG A 9 11.39 13.61 16.19
N PHE A 10 11.99 12.91 15.24
CA PHE A 10 11.28 11.98 14.35
C PHE A 10 11.36 10.54 14.87
N LEU A 11 10.21 9.88 14.93
CA LEU A 11 10.10 8.46 15.18
C LEU A 11 9.65 7.72 13.92
N PHE A 12 10.56 6.93 13.35
CA PHE A 12 10.28 6.08 12.20
C PHE A 12 9.67 4.76 12.68
N LEU A 13 8.52 4.41 12.13
CA LEU A 13 7.91 3.09 12.28
C LEU A 13 8.34 2.19 11.12
N GLN A 14 7.59 1.11 10.87
CA GLN A 14 7.90 0.20 9.78
C GLN A 14 7.83 0.94 8.42
N GLY A 15 8.84 0.70 7.60
CA GLY A 15 9.06 1.40 6.33
C GLY A 15 8.96 0.51 5.09
N PRO A 16 9.19 1.08 3.89
CA PRO A 16 9.32 0.30 2.68
C PRO A 16 10.56 -0.61 2.76
N HIS A 17 10.55 -1.70 1.99
CA HIS A 17 11.71 -2.58 1.89
C HIS A 17 12.92 -1.83 1.29
N GLY A 18 14.08 -2.01 1.90
CA GLY A 18 15.34 -1.44 1.43
C GLY A 18 15.79 -0.17 2.19
N PRO A 19 16.78 0.56 1.64
CA PRO A 19 17.54 1.56 2.38
C PRO A 19 16.88 2.94 2.47
N PHE A 20 15.69 3.14 1.87
CA PHE A 20 15.07 4.45 1.72
C PHE A 20 14.91 5.20 3.05
N PHE A 21 14.27 4.58 4.05
CA PHE A 21 14.07 5.22 5.36
C PHE A 21 15.38 5.49 6.11
N ASN A 22 16.40 4.65 5.95
CA ASN A 22 17.71 4.93 6.52
C ASN A 22 18.37 6.15 5.85
N ARG A 23 18.30 6.25 4.52
CA ARG A 23 18.77 7.45 3.80
C ARG A 23 18.01 8.70 4.25
N LEU A 24 16.69 8.63 4.35
CA LEU A 24 15.86 9.74 4.83
C LEU A 24 16.22 10.14 6.27
N GLY A 25 16.37 9.18 7.18
CA GLY A 25 16.77 9.44 8.56
C GLY A 25 18.18 10.02 8.69
N ARG A 26 19.12 9.69 7.78
CA ARG A 26 20.43 10.36 7.70
C ARG A 26 20.31 11.80 7.23
N LEU A 27 19.49 12.06 6.22
CA LEU A 27 19.26 13.43 5.71
C LEU A 27 18.58 14.31 6.77
N LEU A 28 17.61 13.79 7.51
CA LEU A 28 16.96 14.53 8.62
C LEU A 28 17.96 14.86 9.74
N ARG A 29 18.84 13.93 10.10
CA ARG A 29 19.92 14.19 11.06
C ARG A 29 20.92 15.22 10.56
N ALA A 30 21.31 15.15 9.29
CA ALA A 30 22.16 16.17 8.66
C ALA A 30 21.47 17.55 8.64
N ALA A 31 20.14 17.57 8.59
CA ALA A 31 19.29 18.75 8.75
C ALA A 31 18.99 19.09 10.23
N GLY A 32 19.74 18.56 11.19
CA GLY A 32 19.70 18.95 12.62
C GLY A 32 18.58 18.36 13.46
N ALA A 33 17.79 17.43 12.92
CA ALA A 33 16.76 16.74 13.68
C ALA A 33 17.32 15.51 14.41
N GLU A 34 16.66 15.11 15.51
CA GLU A 34 16.91 13.82 16.13
C GLU A 34 15.99 12.77 15.53
N VAL A 35 16.51 11.56 15.32
CA VAL A 35 15.78 10.50 14.61
C VAL A 35 15.96 9.17 15.31
N TRP A 36 14.85 8.52 15.63
CA TRP A 36 14.77 7.15 16.12
C TRP A 36 14.00 6.27 15.14
N ARG A 37 14.25 4.96 15.21
CA ARG A 37 13.45 3.96 14.48
C ARG A 37 13.00 2.85 15.42
N VAL A 38 11.70 2.62 15.45
CA VAL A 38 11.14 1.39 16.01
C VAL A 38 11.14 0.33 14.92
N GLY A 39 11.69 -0.85 15.23
CA GLY A 39 11.61 -1.98 14.31
C GLY A 39 10.89 -3.16 14.94
N PHE A 40 10.02 -3.76 14.14
CA PHE A 40 9.10 -4.82 14.55
C PHE A 40 9.55 -6.20 14.10
N ASN A 41 10.60 -6.25 13.27
CA ASN A 41 11.23 -7.49 12.81
C ASN A 41 12.70 -7.24 12.46
N ARG A 42 13.42 -8.33 12.13
CA ARG A 42 14.84 -8.27 11.79
C ARG A 42 15.13 -7.58 10.45
N GLY A 43 14.17 -7.57 9.51
CA GLY A 43 14.29 -6.80 8.27
C GLY A 43 14.39 -5.30 8.57
N ASP A 44 13.56 -4.77 9.47
CA ASP A 44 13.64 -3.37 9.90
C ASP A 44 15.01 -3.02 10.51
N ARG A 45 15.57 -3.94 11.31
CA ARG A 45 16.91 -3.80 11.88
C ARG A 45 17.99 -3.79 10.81
N ALA A 46 17.95 -4.74 9.88
CA ALA A 46 18.98 -4.92 8.86
C ALA A 46 19.13 -3.70 7.94
N PHE A 47 18.03 -2.99 7.66
CA PHE A 47 18.07 -1.79 6.84
C PHE A 47 18.33 -0.49 7.62
N TRP A 48 18.58 -0.57 8.94
CA TRP A 48 18.89 0.60 9.77
C TRP A 48 20.30 0.50 10.36
N THR A 49 21.22 1.32 9.85
CA THR A 49 22.65 1.23 10.19
C THR A 49 23.00 1.83 11.55
N SER A 50 22.14 2.70 12.10
CA SER A 50 22.41 3.43 13.35
C SER A 50 21.83 2.67 14.54
N GLY A 51 22.63 1.79 15.15
CA GLY A 51 22.19 0.94 16.27
C GLY A 51 21.72 1.73 17.50
N GLU A 52 22.37 2.85 17.81
CA GLU A 52 22.08 3.69 19.01
C GLU A 52 20.66 4.27 19.01
N ASN A 53 20.11 4.55 17.84
CA ASN A 53 18.78 5.14 17.69
C ASN A 53 17.73 4.12 17.23
N TYR A 54 18.07 2.83 17.27
CA TYR A 54 17.16 1.74 16.93
C TYR A 54 16.52 1.16 18.19
N ILE A 55 15.19 1.10 18.20
CA ILE A 55 14.39 0.59 19.30
C ILE A 55 13.72 -0.71 18.84
N PRO A 56 14.20 -1.88 19.28
CA PRO A 56 13.56 -3.14 18.96
C PRO A 56 12.25 -3.29 19.73
N TYR A 57 11.11 -3.32 19.04
CA TYR A 57 9.84 -3.67 19.66
C TYR A 57 9.64 -5.19 19.60
N ARG A 58 9.58 -5.82 20.78
CA ARG A 58 9.44 -7.28 20.94
C ARG A 58 8.16 -7.70 21.65
N GLY A 59 7.33 -6.74 22.07
CA GLY A 59 6.05 -7.00 22.74
C GLY A 59 4.97 -7.52 21.80
N ALA A 60 3.78 -7.80 22.32
CA ALA A 60 2.64 -8.16 21.49
C ALA A 60 2.07 -6.92 20.79
N VAL A 61 1.34 -7.12 19.68
CA VAL A 61 0.64 -6.01 19.00
C VAL A 61 -0.39 -5.35 19.92
N ALA A 62 -0.97 -6.09 20.86
CA ALA A 62 -1.93 -5.57 21.84
C ALA A 62 -1.30 -4.56 22.82
N ASP A 63 -0.03 -4.75 23.19
CA ASP A 63 0.69 -3.87 24.14
C ASP A 63 1.29 -2.64 23.45
N TRP A 64 1.28 -2.62 22.12
CA TRP A 64 1.92 -1.59 21.31
C TRP A 64 1.39 -0.18 21.57
N PRO A 65 0.07 0.07 21.72
CA PRO A 65 -0.45 1.40 22.00
C PRO A 65 0.13 2.01 23.28
N ALA A 66 0.24 1.22 24.35
CA ALA A 66 0.82 1.68 25.62
C ALA A 66 2.33 1.94 25.49
N ALA A 67 3.06 1.01 24.87
CA ALA A 67 4.50 1.16 24.64
C ALA A 67 4.83 2.37 23.75
N PHE A 68 4.01 2.64 22.73
CA PHE A 68 4.14 3.80 21.86
C PHE A 68 3.91 5.10 22.61
N ALA A 69 2.88 5.18 23.46
CA ALA A 69 2.60 6.36 24.28
C ALA A 69 3.78 6.70 25.21
N THR A 70 4.30 5.71 25.94
CA THR A 70 5.51 5.88 26.76
C THR A 70 6.70 6.33 25.93
N LEU A 71 6.86 5.81 24.72
CA LEU A 71 7.99 6.13 23.86
C LEU A 71 7.95 7.57 23.34
N ILE A 72 6.79 8.05 22.90
CA ILE A 72 6.66 9.42 22.39
C ILE A 72 6.90 10.45 23.50
N GLU A 73 6.48 10.17 24.73
CA GLU A 73 6.72 11.02 25.90
C GLU A 73 8.19 10.99 26.29
N ALA A 74 8.76 9.80 26.52
CA ALA A 74 10.14 9.64 26.98
C ALA A 74 11.19 10.22 26.02
N LYS A 75 10.87 10.27 24.72
CA LYS A 75 11.77 10.83 23.69
C LYS A 75 11.36 12.22 23.24
N GLY A 76 10.22 12.77 23.68
CA GLY A 76 9.71 14.07 23.24
C GLY A 76 9.49 14.12 21.73
N ILE A 77 8.88 13.07 21.16
CA ILE A 77 8.68 12.94 19.72
C ILE A 77 7.72 14.02 19.20
N THR A 78 8.10 14.70 18.12
CA THR A 78 7.29 15.73 17.46
C THR A 78 6.65 15.22 16.16
N ASP A 79 7.25 14.19 15.55
CA ASP A 79 6.90 13.68 14.24
C ASP A 79 6.96 12.16 14.22
N ILE A 80 5.96 11.51 13.63
CA ILE A 80 6.04 10.10 13.27
C ILE A 80 6.12 9.91 11.77
N VAL A 81 6.94 8.96 11.33
CA VAL A 81 7.14 8.62 9.91
C VAL A 81 6.84 7.14 9.71
N LEU A 82 5.93 6.83 8.80
CA LEU A 82 5.48 5.44 8.58
C LEU A 82 5.19 5.17 7.10
N TYR A 83 5.15 3.89 6.75
CA TYR A 83 4.80 3.44 5.41
C TYR A 83 3.49 2.65 5.41
N GLY A 84 2.44 3.29 4.93
CA GLY A 84 1.03 2.87 4.97
C GLY A 84 0.39 2.96 6.36
N ASP A 85 -0.76 3.61 6.45
CA ASP A 85 -1.41 4.02 7.71
C ASP A 85 -2.47 3.03 8.24
N THR A 86 -2.82 2.00 7.47
CA THR A 86 -3.90 1.06 7.81
C THR A 86 -3.44 -0.20 8.55
N ARG A 87 -2.14 -0.47 8.60
CA ARG A 87 -1.57 -1.62 9.34
C ARG A 87 -1.91 -1.48 10.83
N PRO A 88 -2.31 -2.53 11.57
CA PRO A 88 -2.74 -2.39 12.97
C PRO A 88 -1.78 -1.61 13.89
N ILE A 89 -0.46 -1.87 13.76
CA ILE A 89 0.58 -1.14 14.51
C ILE A 89 0.69 0.34 14.09
N HIS A 90 0.44 0.66 12.82
CA HIS A 90 0.47 2.04 12.33
C HIS A 90 -0.83 2.76 12.64
N ALA A 91 -1.99 2.13 12.44
CA ALA A 91 -3.30 2.71 12.72
C ALA A 91 -3.41 3.16 14.19
N SER A 92 -2.99 2.30 15.13
CA SER A 92 -2.95 2.64 16.55
C SER A 92 -1.95 3.77 16.86
N ALA A 93 -0.75 3.75 16.26
CA ALA A 93 0.23 4.81 16.43
C ALA A 93 -0.23 6.15 15.83
N VAL A 94 -0.92 6.14 14.69
CA VAL A 94 -1.50 7.33 14.05
C VAL A 94 -2.58 7.95 14.92
N GLN A 95 -3.48 7.13 15.48
CA GLN A 95 -4.51 7.60 16.40
C GLN A 95 -3.89 8.26 17.65
N ALA A 96 -2.94 7.59 18.29
CA ALA A 96 -2.24 8.12 19.47
C ALA A 96 -1.43 9.39 19.14
N ALA A 97 -0.74 9.43 18.00
CA ALA A 97 0.01 10.60 17.56
C ALA A 97 -0.88 11.80 17.30
N LYS A 98 -2.03 11.61 16.65
CA LYS A 98 -3.02 12.68 16.44
C LYS A 98 -3.57 13.20 17.78
N ALA A 99 -3.91 12.31 18.70
CA ALA A 99 -4.39 12.69 20.04
C ALA A 99 -3.35 13.49 20.83
N ALA A 100 -2.07 13.19 20.67
CA ALA A 100 -0.97 13.91 21.30
C ALA A 100 -0.46 15.13 20.49
N GLY A 101 -1.09 15.48 19.37
CA GLY A 101 -0.72 16.65 18.56
C GLY A 101 0.56 16.50 17.73
N LEU A 102 1.03 15.28 17.50
CA LEU A 102 2.23 15.00 16.70
C LEU A 102 1.93 15.14 15.20
N THR A 103 2.96 15.51 14.44
CA THR A 103 2.87 15.52 12.98
C THR A 103 3.00 14.10 12.44
N VAL A 104 2.04 13.65 11.63
CA VAL A 104 2.04 12.31 11.03
C VAL A 104 2.47 12.40 9.57
N HIS A 105 3.58 11.76 9.23
CA HIS A 105 4.12 11.63 7.88
C HIS A 105 3.88 10.22 7.35
N VAL A 106 3.02 10.10 6.34
CA VAL A 106 2.67 8.82 5.73
C VAL A 106 3.29 8.73 4.35
N PHE A 107 4.10 7.70 4.15
CA PHE A 107 4.59 7.30 2.84
C PHE A 107 3.78 6.11 2.34
N GLU A 108 3.56 6.05 1.04
CA GLU A 108 2.91 4.91 0.38
C GLU A 108 3.56 4.60 -0.96
N GLU A 109 3.25 3.43 -1.52
CA GLU A 109 3.58 3.15 -2.92
C GLU A 109 2.96 4.25 -3.81
N GLY A 110 3.75 4.83 -4.73
CA GLY A 110 3.29 5.95 -5.54
C GLY A 110 2.05 5.64 -6.38
N TYR A 111 1.24 6.66 -6.65
CA TYR A 111 0.10 6.57 -7.58
C TYR A 111 0.55 6.17 -9.00
N LEU A 112 1.72 6.66 -9.41
CA LEU A 112 2.37 6.32 -10.68
C LEU A 112 3.65 5.51 -10.41
N ARG A 113 3.56 4.20 -10.63
CA ARG A 113 4.64 3.24 -10.36
C ARG A 113 5.47 2.94 -11.61
N PRO A 114 6.74 2.50 -11.45
CA PRO A 114 7.44 2.21 -10.19
C PRO A 114 8.27 3.36 -9.59
N TYR A 115 8.29 4.54 -10.23
CA TYR A 115 9.31 5.56 -9.95
C TYR A 115 9.02 6.46 -8.74
N TRP A 116 7.76 6.54 -8.32
CA TRP A 116 7.35 7.49 -7.28
C TRP A 116 6.97 6.81 -5.98
N VAL A 117 7.19 7.55 -4.89
CA VAL A 117 6.63 7.30 -3.57
C VAL A 117 5.65 8.43 -3.27
N THR A 118 4.48 8.11 -2.75
CA THR A 118 3.53 9.13 -2.29
C THR A 118 3.94 9.55 -0.88
N TYR A 119 3.91 10.84 -0.60
CA TYR A 119 4.12 11.39 0.74
C TYR A 119 2.97 12.33 1.09
N GLU A 120 2.31 12.05 2.20
CA GLU A 120 1.17 12.82 2.68
C GLU A 120 1.25 13.05 4.20
N ARG A 121 0.64 14.14 4.65
CA ARG A 121 0.51 14.46 6.08
C ARG A 121 -0.89 14.10 6.57
N GLY A 122 -0.95 13.43 7.72
CA GLY A 122 -2.19 13.11 8.43
C GLY A 122 -2.89 11.81 8.00
N GLY A 123 -2.60 11.29 6.81
CA GLY A 123 -3.18 10.05 6.28
C GLY A 123 -2.87 9.88 4.79
N SER A 124 -3.04 8.68 4.27
CA SER A 124 -2.89 8.35 2.84
C SER A 124 -4.12 7.61 2.31
N ASN A 125 -4.24 7.47 0.99
CA ASN A 125 -5.36 6.77 0.35
C ASN A 125 -6.72 7.34 0.81
N GLY A 126 -7.60 6.54 1.43
CA GLY A 126 -8.90 7.04 1.90
C GLY A 126 -8.82 8.01 3.08
N HIS A 127 -7.67 8.10 3.77
CA HIS A 127 -7.41 9.14 4.77
C HIS A 127 -6.66 10.36 4.19
N SER A 128 -6.43 10.39 2.88
CA SER A 128 -5.79 11.52 2.20
C SER A 128 -6.66 12.77 2.33
N ARG A 129 -6.00 13.94 2.42
CA ARG A 129 -6.66 15.25 2.31
C ARG A 129 -7.31 15.45 0.94
N LEU A 130 -6.85 14.72 -0.09
CA LEU A 130 -7.42 14.78 -1.43
C LEU A 130 -8.86 14.28 -1.48
N MET A 131 -9.28 13.41 -0.55
CA MET A 131 -10.64 12.89 -0.50
C MET A 131 -11.69 13.97 -0.20
N THR A 132 -11.28 15.07 0.43
CA THR A 132 -12.17 16.20 0.76
C THR A 132 -11.88 17.43 -0.09
N GLN A 133 -10.89 17.38 -0.98
CA GLN A 133 -10.56 18.50 -1.86
C GLN A 133 -11.36 18.42 -3.15
N THR A 134 -11.86 19.57 -3.57
CA THR A 134 -12.49 19.72 -4.87
C THR A 134 -11.44 19.81 -5.98
N VAL A 135 -11.81 19.45 -7.20
CA VAL A 135 -10.95 19.60 -8.38
C VAL A 135 -10.49 21.06 -8.57
N ALA A 136 -11.36 22.02 -8.29
CA ALA A 136 -11.04 23.45 -8.39
C ALA A 136 -9.97 23.89 -7.37
N GLU A 137 -10.04 23.39 -6.13
CA GLU A 137 -9.00 23.64 -5.12
C GLU A 137 -7.66 23.02 -5.53
N MET A 138 -7.68 21.79 -6.07
CA MET A 138 -6.48 21.14 -6.60
C MET A 138 -5.85 21.94 -7.74
N GLN A 139 -6.66 22.39 -8.71
CA GLN A 139 -6.21 23.23 -9.82
C GLN A 139 -5.59 24.54 -9.32
N THR A 140 -6.22 25.18 -8.33
CA THR A 140 -5.72 26.43 -7.73
C THR A 140 -4.38 26.22 -7.01
N ALA A 141 -4.22 25.10 -6.31
CA ALA A 141 -2.97 24.74 -5.66
C ALA A 141 -1.85 24.45 -6.68
N LEU A 142 -2.18 23.75 -7.77
CA LEU A 142 -1.25 23.41 -8.85
C LEU A 142 -0.80 24.64 -9.66
N ALA A 143 -1.66 25.63 -9.85
CA ALA A 143 -1.32 26.85 -10.58
C ALA A 143 -0.15 27.64 -9.98
N ARG A 144 0.19 27.38 -8.72
CA ARG A 144 1.29 28.03 -7.98
C ARG A 144 2.56 27.18 -7.91
N LEU A 145 2.54 25.98 -8.47
CA LEU A 145 3.67 25.04 -8.45
C LEU A 145 4.40 25.10 -9.79
N ASP A 146 5.69 25.37 -9.72
CA ASP A 146 6.59 25.19 -10.86
C ASP A 146 6.89 23.70 -10.99
N MET A 147 6.31 23.05 -12.01
CA MET A 147 6.39 21.60 -12.19
C MET A 147 7.51 21.20 -13.15
N ASP A 148 8.75 21.49 -12.81
CA ASP A 148 9.90 20.75 -13.37
C ASP A 148 10.03 19.41 -12.63
N LEU A 149 9.02 18.55 -12.79
CA LEU A 149 9.06 17.18 -12.30
C LEU A 149 9.64 16.29 -13.40
N PRO A 150 10.67 15.47 -13.10
CA PRO A 150 11.20 14.54 -14.10
C PRO A 150 10.10 13.56 -14.50
N ASP A 151 9.83 13.40 -15.79
CA ASP A 151 8.83 12.45 -16.24
C ASP A 151 9.15 11.03 -15.75
N ALA A 152 8.17 10.38 -15.13
CA ALA A 152 8.29 8.95 -14.91
C ALA A 152 8.37 8.25 -16.28
N PRO A 153 9.39 7.41 -16.51
CA PRO A 153 9.47 6.63 -17.73
C PRO A 153 8.16 5.85 -17.93
N ALA A 154 7.58 5.93 -19.13
CA ALA A 154 6.41 5.15 -19.52
C ALA A 154 6.75 3.66 -19.73
N ARG A 155 7.40 3.05 -18.73
CA ARG A 155 7.80 1.65 -18.72
C ARG A 155 7.15 0.97 -17.52
N TRP A 156 6.22 0.09 -17.81
CA TRP A 156 5.67 -0.82 -16.82
C TRP A 156 6.75 -1.83 -16.40
N GLY A 157 7.00 -1.97 -15.09
CA GLY A 157 7.58 -3.19 -14.55
C GLY A 157 9.09 -3.29 -14.38
N ASP A 158 9.84 -2.19 -14.14
CA ASP A 158 11.14 -2.36 -13.48
C ASP A 158 10.95 -2.70 -12.00
N MET A 159 10.58 -3.97 -11.76
CA MET A 159 10.37 -4.51 -10.42
C MET A 159 11.65 -5.11 -9.85
N ARG A 160 12.80 -4.99 -10.52
CA ARG A 160 14.04 -5.68 -10.12
C ARG A 160 14.47 -5.25 -8.72
N GLN A 161 14.47 -3.94 -8.47
CA GLN A 161 14.81 -3.42 -7.15
C GLN A 161 13.76 -3.79 -6.11
N HIS A 162 12.47 -3.70 -6.44
CA HIS A 162 11.40 -4.11 -5.53
C HIS A 162 11.52 -5.59 -5.13
N MET A 163 11.78 -6.48 -6.10
CA MET A 163 12.02 -7.90 -5.87
C MET A 163 13.29 -8.15 -5.07
N PHE A 164 14.41 -7.50 -5.42
CA PHE A 164 15.68 -7.66 -4.72
C PHE A 164 15.59 -7.23 -3.26
N TRP A 165 15.12 -6.00 -3.01
CA TRP A 165 14.98 -5.48 -1.64
C TRP A 165 13.90 -6.24 -0.87
N GLY A 166 12.82 -6.63 -1.53
CA GLY A 166 11.78 -7.48 -0.95
C GLY A 166 12.33 -8.84 -0.52
N ALA A 167 13.03 -9.54 -1.40
CA ALA A 167 13.63 -10.85 -1.11
C ALA A 167 14.66 -10.75 0.02
N LEU A 168 15.53 -9.74 -0.02
CA LEU A 168 16.53 -9.51 1.02
C LEU A 168 15.89 -9.18 2.38
N TYR A 169 14.83 -8.36 2.40
CA TYR A 169 14.08 -8.06 3.62
C TYR A 169 13.47 -9.33 4.22
N HIS A 170 12.80 -10.14 3.40
CA HIS A 170 12.18 -11.38 3.87
C HIS A 170 13.22 -12.43 4.29
N TRP A 171 14.39 -12.48 3.65
CA TRP A 171 15.51 -13.30 4.09
C TRP A 171 15.92 -12.98 5.54
N PHE A 172 16.04 -11.69 5.90
CA PHE A 172 16.33 -11.28 7.27
C PHE A 172 15.21 -11.63 8.25
N VAL A 173 13.95 -11.49 7.84
CA VAL A 173 12.80 -11.90 8.66
C VAL A 173 12.83 -13.40 8.94
N LEU A 174 13.06 -14.23 7.92
CA LEU A 174 13.08 -15.69 8.03
C LEU A 174 14.28 -16.20 8.85
N SER A 175 15.47 -15.66 8.62
CA SER A 175 16.69 -16.04 9.35
C SER A 175 16.71 -15.51 10.80
N GLY A 176 15.75 -14.66 11.18
CA GLY A 176 15.73 -13.90 12.43
C GLY A 176 14.64 -14.23 13.43
N PHE A 177 13.96 -15.37 13.30
CA PHE A 177 12.76 -15.68 14.09
C PHE A 177 12.97 -15.59 15.62
N TRP A 178 14.17 -15.90 16.12
CA TRP A 178 14.48 -15.89 17.56
C TRP A 178 14.48 -14.49 18.18
N ASP A 179 14.82 -13.44 17.42
CA ASP A 179 14.96 -12.07 17.94
C ASP A 179 13.62 -11.33 18.07
N TYR A 180 12.57 -11.82 17.39
CA TYR A 180 11.24 -11.20 17.27
C TYR A 180 10.12 -12.25 17.32
N ARG A 181 10.03 -12.99 18.44
CA ARG A 181 9.08 -14.10 18.59
C ARG A 181 7.60 -13.71 18.47
N ASN A 182 7.26 -12.47 18.80
CA ASN A 182 5.89 -11.95 18.73
C ASN A 182 5.54 -11.33 17.37
N PHE A 183 6.48 -11.31 16.40
CA PHE A 183 6.21 -10.75 15.09
C PHE A 183 5.20 -11.62 14.32
N LYS A 184 4.07 -11.01 13.96
CA LYS A 184 3.07 -11.61 13.07
C LYS A 184 3.08 -10.85 11.74
N PRO A 185 3.37 -11.52 10.61
CA PRO A 185 3.22 -10.91 9.29
C PRO A 185 1.80 -10.38 9.12
N HIS A 186 1.68 -9.19 8.55
CA HIS A 186 0.38 -8.55 8.33
C HIS A 186 -0.30 -9.04 7.04
N ARG A 187 0.44 -9.77 6.20
CA ARG A 187 -0.12 -10.42 5.01
C ARG A 187 -0.85 -11.69 5.44
N ALA A 188 -2.08 -11.85 4.97
CA ALA A 188 -2.93 -13.01 5.27
C ALA A 188 -2.36 -14.35 4.77
N LEU A 189 -1.45 -14.31 3.78
CA LEU A 189 -0.79 -15.51 3.27
C LEU A 189 0.60 -15.71 3.84
N THR A 190 0.92 -16.97 4.09
CA THR A 190 2.29 -17.40 4.35
C THR A 190 3.14 -17.32 3.08
N VAL A 191 4.46 -17.12 3.23
CA VAL A 191 5.43 -17.09 2.12
C VAL A 191 5.33 -18.33 1.22
N ARG A 192 5.01 -19.50 1.80
CA ARG A 192 4.85 -20.77 1.06
C ARG A 192 3.59 -20.79 0.19
N GLN A 193 2.48 -20.25 0.69
CA GLN A 193 1.23 -20.14 -0.08
C GLN A 193 1.39 -19.13 -1.23
N GLU A 194 2.04 -17.99 -0.97
CA GLU A 194 2.36 -17.00 -1.99
C GLU A 194 3.27 -17.60 -3.08
N PHE A 195 4.31 -18.33 -2.70
CA PHE A 195 5.17 -19.06 -3.63
C PHE A 195 4.40 -20.06 -4.51
N TRP A 196 3.52 -20.89 -3.92
CA TRP A 196 2.73 -21.85 -4.70
C TRP A 196 1.77 -21.17 -5.69
N LEU A 197 1.14 -20.06 -5.29
CA LEU A 197 0.28 -19.27 -6.19
C LEU A 197 1.08 -18.66 -7.35
N TYR A 198 2.30 -18.16 -7.08
CA TYR A 198 3.21 -17.69 -8.13
C TYR A 198 3.66 -18.82 -9.06
N CYS A 199 4.00 -20.01 -8.54
CA CYS A 199 4.35 -21.17 -9.35
C CYS A 199 3.19 -21.61 -10.25
N LYS A 200 1.98 -21.76 -9.69
CA LYS A 200 0.77 -22.10 -10.46
C LYS A 200 0.51 -21.07 -11.56
N ARG A 201 0.65 -19.78 -11.25
CA ARG A 201 0.49 -18.70 -12.22
C ARG A 201 1.53 -18.73 -13.33
N LEU A 202 2.79 -19.06 -13.02
CA LEU A 202 3.87 -19.16 -14.00
C LEU A 202 3.61 -20.31 -14.98
N VAL A 203 3.17 -21.46 -14.47
CA VAL A 203 2.78 -22.63 -15.29
C VAL A 203 1.58 -22.31 -16.18
N LEU A 204 0.58 -21.60 -15.66
CA LEU A 204 -0.65 -21.24 -16.41
C LEU A 204 -0.51 -19.97 -17.27
N MET A 205 0.63 -19.28 -17.22
CA MET A 205 0.84 -18.02 -17.93
C MET A 205 0.58 -18.10 -19.45
N PRO A 206 1.04 -19.12 -20.21
CA PRO A 206 0.75 -19.18 -21.64
C PRO A 206 -0.75 -19.34 -21.94
N LEU A 207 -1.46 -20.16 -21.15
CA LEU A 207 -2.90 -20.33 -21.28
C LEU A 207 -3.64 -19.01 -21.02
N HIS A 208 -3.36 -18.36 -19.89
CA HIS A 208 -3.97 -17.07 -19.55
C HIS A 208 -3.64 -15.96 -20.57
N LYS A 209 -2.46 -16.00 -21.21
CA LYS A 209 -2.10 -15.07 -22.29
C LYS A 209 -2.97 -15.31 -23.52
N ALA A 210 -3.16 -16.56 -23.92
CA ALA A 210 -4.01 -16.90 -25.07
C ALA A 210 -5.47 -16.52 -24.83
N GLU A 211 -6.03 -16.88 -23.66
CA GLU A 211 -7.40 -16.50 -23.28
C GLU A 211 -7.60 -14.99 -23.29
N ARG A 212 -6.64 -14.24 -22.71
CA ARG A 212 -6.67 -12.78 -22.71
C ARG A 212 -6.59 -12.20 -24.12
N ALA A 213 -5.76 -12.77 -24.99
CA ALA A 213 -5.62 -12.31 -26.38
C ALA A 213 -6.95 -12.47 -27.13
N VAL A 214 -7.60 -13.64 -27.00
CA VAL A 214 -8.91 -13.91 -27.61
C VAL A 214 -9.99 -12.98 -27.04
N ALA A 215 -10.09 -12.84 -25.72
CA ALA A 215 -11.07 -11.95 -25.11
C ALA A 215 -10.87 -10.48 -25.53
N THR A 216 -9.63 -10.00 -25.54
CA THR A 216 -9.29 -8.65 -25.97
C THR A 216 -9.62 -8.44 -27.44
N PHE A 217 -9.32 -9.42 -28.30
CA PHE A 217 -9.64 -9.36 -29.72
C PHE A 217 -11.15 -9.25 -29.95
N ARG A 218 -11.95 -10.08 -29.27
CA ARG A 218 -13.43 -10.05 -29.35
C ARG A 218 -14.01 -8.71 -28.90
N ILE A 219 -13.49 -8.13 -27.82
CA ILE A 219 -13.97 -6.83 -27.33
C ILE A 219 -13.59 -5.71 -28.30
N LYS A 220 -12.36 -5.70 -28.82
CA LYS A 220 -11.89 -4.64 -29.73
C LYS A 220 -12.56 -4.66 -31.10
N HIS A 221 -12.92 -5.84 -31.61
CA HIS A 221 -13.50 -6.00 -32.96
C HIS A 221 -14.99 -6.37 -32.94
N GLY A 222 -15.62 -6.43 -31.77
CA GLY A 222 -16.99 -6.89 -31.63
C GLY A 222 -18.06 -5.89 -32.07
N GLY A 223 -17.71 -4.61 -32.25
CA GLY A 223 -18.63 -3.57 -32.71
C GLY A 223 -19.76 -3.20 -31.73
N PHE A 224 -19.72 -3.72 -30.50
CA PHE A 224 -20.73 -3.45 -29.47
C PHE A 224 -20.26 -2.39 -28.47
N PRO A 225 -21.15 -1.52 -27.98
CA PRO A 225 -20.85 -0.65 -26.86
C PRO A 225 -20.67 -1.48 -25.59
N TYR A 226 -19.68 -1.13 -24.77
CA TYR A 226 -19.45 -1.83 -23.50
C TYR A 226 -19.08 -0.91 -22.35
N HIS A 227 -19.40 -1.36 -21.15
CA HIS A 227 -19.06 -0.72 -19.88
C HIS A 227 -17.92 -1.50 -19.23
N LEU A 228 -16.84 -0.82 -18.88
CA LEU A 228 -15.64 -1.43 -18.33
C LEU A 228 -15.62 -1.30 -16.80
N VAL A 229 -15.51 -2.43 -16.11
CA VAL A 229 -15.38 -2.51 -14.66
C VAL A 229 -13.96 -2.96 -14.33
N LEU A 230 -13.21 -2.12 -13.63
CA LEU A 230 -11.86 -2.45 -13.17
C LEU A 230 -11.94 -3.12 -11.80
N LEU A 231 -11.47 -4.37 -11.71
CA LEU A 231 -11.47 -5.11 -10.46
C LEU A 231 -10.20 -4.81 -9.65
N GLN A 232 -10.37 -4.67 -8.35
CA GLN A 232 -9.30 -4.59 -7.36
C GLN A 232 -9.13 -5.93 -6.63
N LEU A 233 -8.08 -6.06 -5.82
CA LEU A 233 -7.90 -7.21 -4.95
C LEU A 233 -8.77 -7.05 -3.70
N GLU A 234 -9.55 -8.06 -3.33
CA GLU A 234 -10.42 -8.04 -2.14
C GLU A 234 -9.65 -7.80 -0.82
N HIS A 235 -8.36 -8.18 -0.79
CA HIS A 235 -7.50 -8.01 0.38
C HIS A 235 -6.64 -6.74 0.35
N ASP A 236 -6.83 -5.87 -0.64
CA ASP A 236 -6.19 -4.55 -0.66
C ASP A 236 -6.77 -3.69 0.47
N ALA A 237 -5.90 -2.93 1.15
CA ALA A 237 -6.34 -1.98 2.16
C ALA A 237 -7.30 -0.93 1.59
N SER A 238 -7.15 -0.56 0.31
CA SER A 238 -8.10 0.33 -0.37
C SER A 238 -9.51 -0.25 -0.44
N PHE A 239 -9.62 -1.57 -0.65
CA PHE A 239 -10.91 -2.25 -0.69
C PHE A 239 -11.46 -2.46 0.72
N GLN A 240 -10.66 -2.99 1.65
CA GLN A 240 -11.12 -3.37 2.98
C GLN A 240 -11.38 -2.18 3.92
N MET A 241 -10.59 -1.12 3.81
CA MET A 241 -10.61 0.00 4.77
C MET A 241 -11.23 1.28 4.19
N HIS A 242 -11.27 1.42 2.86
CA HIS A 242 -11.68 2.66 2.19
C HIS A 242 -12.83 2.47 1.21
N SER A 243 -13.45 1.30 1.18
CA SER A 243 -14.66 1.05 0.40
C SER A 243 -15.84 0.68 1.32
N PRO A 244 -17.09 0.88 0.87
CA PRO A 244 -18.26 0.42 1.61
C PRO A 244 -18.48 -1.10 1.50
N PHE A 245 -17.66 -1.82 0.74
CA PHE A 245 -17.83 -3.23 0.44
C PHE A 245 -16.93 -4.08 1.34
N LYS A 246 -17.49 -5.16 1.90
CA LYS A 246 -16.75 -6.15 2.68
C LYS A 246 -16.20 -7.27 1.81
N THR A 247 -16.86 -7.55 0.68
CA THR A 247 -16.48 -8.62 -0.24
C THR A 247 -16.59 -8.17 -1.69
N MET A 248 -15.80 -8.80 -2.58
CA MET A 248 -15.89 -8.54 -4.01
C MET A 248 -17.28 -8.88 -4.56
N SER A 249 -17.96 -9.88 -4.00
CA SER A 249 -19.32 -10.27 -4.39
C SER A 249 -20.34 -9.16 -4.15
N GLU A 250 -20.25 -8.44 -3.03
CA GLU A 250 -21.12 -7.28 -2.75
C GLU A 250 -20.92 -6.18 -3.81
N PHE A 251 -19.67 -5.85 -4.13
CA PHE A 251 -19.34 -4.89 -5.19
C PHE A 251 -19.90 -5.33 -6.55
N LEU A 252 -19.67 -6.59 -6.93
CA LEU A 252 -20.18 -7.14 -8.19
C LEU A 252 -21.70 -7.10 -8.27
N THR A 253 -22.40 -7.35 -7.16
CA THR A 253 -23.87 -7.33 -7.11
C THR A 253 -24.38 -5.92 -7.41
N VAL A 254 -23.85 -4.89 -6.75
CA VAL A 254 -24.23 -3.49 -6.99
C VAL A 254 -23.97 -3.07 -8.45
N VAL A 255 -22.83 -3.47 -9.00
CA VAL A 255 -22.47 -3.16 -10.39
C VAL A 255 -23.42 -3.87 -11.37
N MET A 256 -23.71 -5.15 -11.16
CA MET A 256 -24.57 -5.94 -12.04
C MET A 256 -26.02 -5.44 -11.99
N GLU A 257 -26.55 -5.14 -10.80
CA GLU A 257 -27.88 -4.55 -10.63
C GLU A 257 -28.00 -3.16 -11.25
N GLY A 258 -26.96 -2.33 -11.12
CA GLY A 258 -26.90 -1.02 -11.76
C GLY A 258 -26.87 -1.12 -13.29
N PHE A 259 -26.07 -2.04 -13.81
CA PHE A 259 -25.98 -2.31 -15.24
C PHE A 259 -27.30 -2.84 -15.81
N ALA A 260 -27.90 -3.85 -15.19
CA ALA A 260 -29.15 -4.45 -15.66
C ALA A 260 -30.32 -3.46 -15.68
N ARG A 261 -30.37 -2.52 -14.72
CA ARG A 261 -31.42 -1.49 -14.67
C ARG A 261 -31.19 -0.33 -15.64
N GLY A 262 -29.93 0.03 -15.90
CA GLY A 262 -29.60 1.28 -16.58
C GLY A 262 -29.06 1.14 -18.01
N ALA A 263 -28.46 -0.01 -18.36
CA ALA A 263 -27.83 -0.18 -19.67
C ALA A 263 -28.84 -0.61 -20.73
N ALA A 264 -28.65 -0.15 -21.97
CA ALA A 264 -29.44 -0.62 -23.09
C ALA A 264 -29.14 -2.11 -23.36
N PRO A 265 -30.12 -2.91 -23.84
CA PRO A 265 -29.95 -4.37 -23.97
C PRO A 265 -28.82 -4.84 -24.89
N HIS A 266 -28.35 -3.96 -25.79
CA HIS A 266 -27.25 -4.24 -26.73
C HIS A 266 -25.87 -3.85 -26.18
N HIS A 267 -25.81 -3.29 -24.96
CA HIS A 267 -24.55 -2.99 -24.30
C HIS A 267 -24.01 -4.24 -23.60
N HIS A 268 -22.70 -4.34 -23.52
CA HIS A 268 -22.02 -5.40 -22.79
C HIS A 268 -21.33 -4.86 -21.54
N ILE A 269 -21.19 -5.70 -20.52
CA ILE A 269 -20.34 -5.40 -19.36
C ILE A 269 -19.04 -6.20 -19.46
N VAL A 270 -17.91 -5.53 -19.26
CA VAL A 270 -16.58 -6.13 -19.34
C VAL A 270 -15.87 -5.95 -18.01
N PHE A 271 -15.53 -7.06 -17.37
CA PHE A 271 -14.75 -7.07 -16.14
C PHE A 271 -13.27 -7.25 -16.45
N LYS A 272 -12.45 -6.29 -16.03
CA LYS A 272 -10.99 -6.36 -16.12
C LYS A 272 -10.40 -6.75 -14.78
N ALA A 273 -9.97 -8.01 -14.68
CA ALA A 273 -9.31 -8.54 -13.49
C ALA A 273 -8.01 -7.79 -13.15
N HIS A 274 -7.71 -7.69 -11.86
CA HIS A 274 -6.44 -7.13 -11.38
C HIS A 274 -5.26 -7.99 -11.85
N PRO A 275 -4.11 -7.41 -12.26
CA PRO A 275 -2.96 -8.19 -12.73
C PRO A 275 -2.40 -9.16 -11.68
N LEU A 276 -2.62 -8.93 -10.40
CA LEU A 276 -2.20 -9.82 -9.30
C LEU A 276 -3.31 -10.73 -8.77
N GLU A 277 -4.48 -10.75 -9.44
CA GLU A 277 -5.52 -11.72 -9.10
C GLU A 277 -4.98 -13.14 -9.31
N ASP A 278 -5.02 -13.94 -8.26
CA ASP A 278 -4.45 -15.28 -8.19
C ASP A 278 -5.51 -16.37 -7.92
N GLY A 279 -6.78 -15.99 -7.91
CA GLY A 279 -7.92 -16.91 -7.81
C GLY A 279 -8.28 -17.30 -6.37
N ARG A 280 -7.86 -16.51 -5.38
CA ARG A 280 -8.28 -16.68 -3.98
C ARG A 280 -9.79 -16.51 -3.80
N VAL A 281 -10.38 -15.62 -4.60
CA VAL A 281 -11.82 -15.41 -4.67
C VAL A 281 -12.30 -15.90 -6.04
N PRO A 282 -13.37 -16.71 -6.12
CA PRO A 282 -13.86 -17.24 -7.38
C PRO A 282 -14.66 -16.18 -8.17
N VAL A 283 -14.04 -15.03 -8.45
CA VAL A 283 -14.65 -13.85 -9.08
C VAL A 283 -15.35 -14.19 -10.40
N ALA A 284 -14.71 -15.01 -11.24
CA ALA A 284 -15.29 -15.42 -12.52
C ALA A 284 -16.55 -16.29 -12.37
N HIS A 285 -16.61 -17.10 -11.31
CA HIS A 285 -17.82 -17.88 -10.99
C HIS A 285 -18.94 -16.95 -10.54
N GLU A 286 -18.62 -15.99 -9.68
CA GLU A 286 -19.60 -15.05 -9.14
C GLU A 286 -20.18 -14.14 -10.22
N ILE A 287 -19.35 -13.63 -11.14
CA ILE A 287 -19.81 -12.86 -12.30
C ILE A 287 -20.79 -13.69 -13.14
N LYS A 288 -20.49 -14.97 -13.41
CA LYS A 288 -21.39 -15.86 -14.16
C LYS A 288 -22.70 -16.14 -13.43
N ARG A 289 -22.66 -16.24 -12.09
CA ARG A 289 -23.85 -16.44 -11.27
C ARG A 289 -24.75 -15.20 -11.32
N LEU A 290 -24.18 -14.01 -11.12
CA LEU A 290 -24.91 -12.74 -11.17
C LEU A 290 -25.46 -12.44 -12.58
N ALA A 291 -24.71 -12.77 -13.64
CA ALA A 291 -25.17 -12.59 -15.02
C ALA A 291 -26.31 -13.52 -15.43
N LYS A 292 -26.64 -14.54 -14.63
CA LYS A 292 -27.84 -15.36 -14.82
C LYS A 292 -29.02 -14.88 -13.97
N LEU A 293 -28.73 -14.13 -12.91
CA LEU A 293 -29.73 -13.64 -11.96
C LEU A 293 -30.40 -12.36 -12.46
N HIS A 294 -29.66 -11.53 -13.19
CA HIS A 294 -30.10 -10.29 -13.82
C HIS A 294 -30.09 -10.45 -15.34
#